data_AF-A0A525WPH9-F1
#
_entry.id   AF-A0A525WPH9-F1
#
_cell.length_a   1.000
_cell.length_b   1.000
_cell.length_c   1.000
_cell.angle_alpha   90.00
_cell.angle_beta   90.00
_cell.angle_gamma   90.00
#
_symmetry.space_group_name_H-M   'P 1'
#
loop_
_entity.id
_entity.type
_entity.pdbx_description
1 polymer ?
#
loop_
_entity_poly.entity_id
_entity_poly.type
_entity_poly.pdbx_seq_one_letter_code
_entity_poly.pdbx_strand_id
1 'polypeptide(L)'
;MIEFPDIPGLKLATRTERGIDLDVAPDTPASSFLHLLWWLPRRCELSFYDQFFPSPSDPGAYVDVQRKKDWFQYRMSNHGWSQTWNTQSPELIAAWLVLNLKAKSTVNEPLRRMRVDENVSLPDAFKTK
;
A
#
# COMPACT_ATOMS: atom_id res chain seq x y z
N MET A 1 2.04 -4.94 19.20
CA MET A 1 0.82 -4.91 18.38
C MET A 1 0.59 -3.48 17.96
N ILE A 2 0.49 -3.23 16.65
CA ILE A 2 0.36 -1.86 16.15
C ILE A 2 -1.02 -1.27 16.48
N GLU A 3 -1.04 -0.10 17.10
CA GLU A 3 -2.27 0.67 17.31
C GLU A 3 -2.57 1.46 16.03
N PHE A 4 -3.75 1.23 15.46
CA PHE A 4 -4.19 1.93 14.24
C PHE A 4 -4.87 3.24 14.66
N PRO A 5 -4.39 4.40 14.18
CA PRO A 5 -4.97 5.69 14.52
C PRO A 5 -6.31 5.88 13.80
N ASP A 6 -7.11 6.80 14.31
CA ASP A 6 -8.30 7.24 13.59
C ASP A 6 -7.90 8.07 12.37
N ILE A 7 -8.14 7.52 11.18
CA ILE A 7 -7.88 8.19 9.90
C ILE A 7 -9.17 8.19 9.08
N PRO A 8 -9.73 9.37 8.73
CA PRO A 8 -10.98 9.45 7.97
C PRO A 8 -10.94 8.60 6.69
N GLY A 9 -11.97 7.77 6.50
CA GLY A 9 -12.10 6.89 5.33
C GLY A 9 -11.36 5.55 5.43
N LEU A 10 -10.55 5.34 6.47
CA LEU A 10 -9.86 4.08 6.73
C LEU A 10 -10.36 3.45 8.03
N LYS A 11 -10.73 2.17 7.99
CA LYS A 11 -11.20 1.45 9.18
C LYS A 11 -10.42 0.16 9.37
N LEU A 12 -10.08 -0.15 10.61
CA LEU A 12 -9.55 -1.46 10.95
C LEU A 12 -10.63 -2.52 10.70
N ALA A 13 -10.39 -3.40 9.72
CA ALA A 13 -11.31 -4.48 9.38
C ALA A 13 -11.02 -5.73 10.21
N THR A 14 -9.78 -6.17 10.26
CA THR A 14 -9.36 -7.39 10.97
C THR A 14 -7.92 -7.28 11.45
N ARG A 15 -7.63 -7.92 12.58
CA ARG A 15 -6.25 -8.15 13.05
C ARG A 15 -5.86 -9.60 12.78
N THR A 16 -4.68 -9.80 12.22
CA THR A 16 -4.11 -11.11 11.95
C THR A 16 -2.82 -11.28 12.75
N GLU A 17 -2.27 -12.49 12.79
CA GLU A 17 -0.96 -12.76 13.42
C GLU A 17 0.18 -11.99 12.75
N ARG A 18 -0.01 -11.59 11.49
CA ARG A 18 1.00 -10.92 10.67
C ARG A 18 0.81 -9.41 10.58
N GLY A 19 -0.30 -8.85 11.06
CA GLY A 19 -0.58 -7.42 10.96
C GLY A 19 -2.07 -7.09 10.96
N ILE A 20 -2.47 -6.11 10.16
CA ILE A 20 -3.86 -5.62 10.11
C ILE A 20 -4.38 -5.48 8.68
N ASP A 21 -5.66 -5.74 8.49
CA ASP A 21 -6.39 -5.42 7.27
C ASP A 21 -7.23 -4.16 7.49
N LEU A 22 -7.26 -3.29 6.49
CA LEU A 22 -7.94 -2.01 6.50
C LEU A 22 -9.03 -1.98 5.43
N ASP A 23 -10.25 -1.59 5.80
CA ASP A 23 -11.31 -1.22 4.88
C ASP A 23 -11.13 0.23 4.41
N VAL A 24 -11.41 0.48 3.13
CA VAL A 24 -11.21 1.76 2.46
C VAL A 24 -12.54 2.29 1.90
N ALA A 25 -12.94 3.47 2.36
CA ALA A 25 -14.12 4.16 1.87
C ALA A 25 -13.91 4.69 0.44
N PRO A 26 -14.94 4.70 -0.42
CA PRO A 26 -14.83 5.11 -1.83
C PRO A 26 -14.37 6.56 -2.04
N ASP A 27 -14.63 7.42 -1.06
CA ASP A 27 -14.41 8.85 -1.05
C ASP A 27 -13.23 9.26 -0.15
N THR A 28 -12.37 8.30 0.22
CA THR A 28 -11.18 8.56 1.05
C THR A 28 -10.27 9.58 0.37
N PRO A 29 -10.00 10.74 0.98
CA PRO A 29 -9.19 11.78 0.37
C PRO A 29 -7.69 11.42 0.39
N ALA A 30 -6.92 12.03 -0.52
CA ALA A 30 -5.46 11.86 -0.57
C ALA A 30 -4.76 12.15 0.77
N SER A 31 -5.27 13.13 1.53
CA SER A 31 -4.75 13.47 2.86
C SER A 31 -4.83 12.32 3.85
N SER A 32 -5.87 11.48 3.78
CA SER A 32 -5.99 10.30 4.64
C SER A 32 -4.92 9.26 4.33
N PHE A 33 -4.61 9.05 3.04
CA PHE A 33 -3.51 8.17 2.64
C PHE A 33 -2.14 8.74 3.01
N LEU A 34 -1.96 10.06 2.93
CA LEU A 34 -0.75 10.71 3.45
C LEU A 34 -0.59 10.47 4.96
N HIS A 35 -1.66 10.61 5.73
CA HIS A 35 -1.64 10.32 7.18
C HIS A 35 -1.28 8.85 7.44
N LEU A 36 -1.85 7.91 6.67
CA LEU A 36 -1.51 6.49 6.75
C LEU A 36 -0.03 6.24 6.47
N LEU A 37 0.51 6.81 5.40
CA LEU A 37 1.92 6.66 5.01
C LEU A 37 2.84 7.21 6.11
N TRP A 38 2.54 8.39 6.66
CA TRP A 38 3.34 8.99 7.73
C TRP A 38 3.20 8.28 9.08
N TRP A 39 2.10 7.58 9.31
CA TRP A 39 1.95 6.69 10.46
C TRP A 39 2.71 5.36 10.29
N LEU A 40 2.81 4.83 9.06
CA LEU A 40 3.38 3.52 8.76
C LEU A 40 4.76 3.32 9.44
N PRO A 41 4.89 2.37 10.39
CA PRO A 41 6.16 2.14 11.06
C PRO A 41 7.23 1.55 10.14
N ARG A 42 8.51 1.78 10.46
CA ARG A 42 9.67 1.36 9.64
C ARG A 42 9.82 -0.14 9.39
N ARG A 43 9.13 -1.00 10.16
CA ARG A 43 9.16 -2.47 10.02
C ARG A 43 7.81 -3.03 9.58
N CYS A 44 7.02 -2.18 8.94
CA CYS A 44 5.74 -2.53 8.39
C CYS A 44 5.72 -2.29 6.88
N GLU A 45 4.93 -3.10 6.19
CA GLU A 45 4.71 -3.02 4.76
C GLU A 45 3.22 -2.80 4.50
N LEU A 46 2.88 -1.74 3.77
CA LEU A 46 1.54 -1.51 3.26
C LEU A 46 1.41 -2.17 1.89
N SER A 47 0.47 -3.09 1.73
CA SER A 47 0.17 -3.76 0.47
C SER A 47 -1.22 -3.41 -0.03
N PHE A 48 -1.33 -3.11 -1.31
CA PHE A 48 -2.60 -2.86 -2.01
C PHE A 48 -2.52 -3.31 -3.47
N TYR A 49 -3.67 -3.49 -4.11
CA TYR A 49 -3.72 -3.89 -5.52
C TYR A 49 -3.87 -2.67 -6.43
N ASP A 50 -2.98 -2.56 -7.42
CA ASP A 50 -3.06 -1.59 -8.51
C ASP A 50 -3.70 -2.23 -9.74
N GLN A 51 -4.90 -1.79 -10.08
CA GLN A 51 -5.63 -2.26 -11.27
C GLN A 51 -5.16 -1.60 -12.57
N PHE A 52 -4.39 -0.50 -12.48
CA PHE A 52 -3.97 0.27 -13.65
C PHE A 52 -2.71 -0.28 -14.32
N PHE A 53 -1.89 -1.05 -13.60
CA PHE A 53 -0.67 -1.66 -14.14
C PHE A 53 -0.93 -2.42 -15.46
N PRO A 54 -0.19 -2.06 -16.54
CA PRO A 54 -0.33 -2.72 -17.83
C PRO A 54 0.35 -4.09 -17.80
N SER A 55 -0.45 -5.15 -17.81
CA SER A 55 0.03 -6.53 -17.86
C SER A 55 -0.66 -7.28 -19.02
N PRO A 56 0.09 -7.99 -19.88
CA PRO A 56 -0.47 -8.67 -21.05
C PRO A 56 -1.38 -9.86 -20.75
N SER A 57 -1.10 -10.62 -19.67
CA SER A 57 -1.80 -11.86 -19.34
C SER A 57 -2.78 -11.70 -18.17
N ASP A 58 -2.36 -10.96 -17.13
CA ASP A 58 -3.10 -10.85 -15.88
C ASP A 58 -3.11 -9.37 -15.45
N PRO A 59 -4.20 -8.63 -15.70
CA PRO A 59 -4.23 -7.19 -15.46
C PRO A 59 -3.93 -6.88 -13.99
N GLY A 60 -3.26 -5.75 -13.77
CA GLY A 60 -2.91 -5.26 -12.45
C GLY A 60 -1.69 -5.91 -11.80
N ALA A 61 -1.35 -5.41 -10.62
CA ALA A 61 -0.25 -5.91 -9.79
C ALA A 61 -0.45 -5.50 -8.33
N TYR A 62 0.09 -6.28 -7.40
CA TYR A 62 0.21 -5.84 -6.02
C TYR A 62 1.35 -4.83 -5.88
N VAL A 63 1.11 -3.81 -5.07
CA VAL A 63 2.08 -2.77 -4.70
C VAL A 63 2.35 -2.91 -3.22
N ASP A 64 3.62 -3.12 -2.88
CA ASP A 64 4.10 -3.12 -1.50
C ASP A 64 4.84 -1.81 -1.23
N VAL A 65 4.59 -1.18 -0.09
CA VAL A 65 5.16 0.11 0.30
C VAL A 65 5.78 0.02 1.69
N GLN A 66 7.02 0.49 1.83
CA GLN A 66 7.71 0.61 3.12
C GLN A 66 8.23 2.04 3.33
N ARG A 67 8.24 2.48 4.59
CA ARG A 67 8.76 3.81 4.96
C ARG A 67 10.27 3.78 5.19
N LYS A 68 11.02 4.68 4.52
CA LYS A 68 12.46 4.90 4.71
C LYS A 68 12.75 6.37 5.05
N LYS A 69 12.93 6.66 6.34
CA LYS A 69 13.09 8.03 6.88
C LYS A 69 11.90 8.92 6.46
N ASP A 70 12.15 9.91 5.60
CA ASP A 70 11.17 10.88 5.10
C ASP A 70 10.66 10.54 3.69
N TRP A 71 11.07 9.39 3.16
CA TRP A 71 10.69 8.90 1.84
C TRP A 71 10.04 7.53 1.96
N PHE A 72 9.41 7.11 0.86
CA PHE A 72 8.79 5.81 0.75
C PHE A 72 9.43 5.03 -0.36
N GLN A 73 9.38 3.72 -0.21
CA GLN A 73 9.85 2.81 -1.23
C GLN A 73 8.73 1.85 -1.55
N TYR A 74 8.65 1.50 -2.82
CA TYR A 74 7.64 0.59 -3.29
C TYR A 74 8.24 -0.44 -4.23
N ARG A 75 7.59 -1.59 -4.33
CA ARG A 75 7.79 -2.55 -5.41
C ARG A 75 6.45 -3.01 -5.93
N MET A 76 6.45 -3.48 -7.17
CA MET A 76 5.28 -4.13 -7.76
C MET A 76 5.55 -5.63 -7.86
N SER A 77 4.52 -6.45 -7.67
CA SER A 77 4.58 -7.88 -7.85
C SER A 77 3.29 -8.43 -8.46
N ASN A 78 3.42 -9.45 -9.30
CA ASN A 78 2.29 -10.22 -9.81
C ASN A 78 2.78 -11.61 -10.22
N HIS A 79 1.97 -12.66 -10.07
CA HIS A 79 2.25 -14.06 -10.50
C HIS A 79 3.72 -14.50 -10.54
N GLY A 80 4.41 -14.45 -9.40
CA GLY A 80 5.79 -14.96 -9.26
C GLY A 80 6.90 -14.02 -9.77
N TRP A 81 6.56 -12.86 -10.33
CA TRP A 81 7.52 -11.79 -10.60
C TRP A 81 7.40 -10.66 -9.59
N SER A 82 8.53 -9.99 -9.33
CA SER A 82 8.57 -8.74 -8.58
C SER A 82 9.61 -7.80 -9.20
N GLN A 83 9.29 -6.51 -9.18
CA GLN A 83 10.26 -5.47 -9.52
C GLN A 83 11.22 -5.23 -8.35
N THR A 84 12.38 -4.65 -8.66
CA THR A 84 13.25 -4.08 -7.64
C THR A 84 12.55 -2.92 -6.93
N TRP A 85 12.93 -2.68 -5.69
CA TRP A 85 12.40 -1.56 -4.92
C TRP A 85 12.82 -0.20 -5.50
N ASN A 86 11.85 0.69 -5.67
CA ASN A 86 12.04 2.06 -6.14
C ASN A 86 11.66 3.06 -5.05
N THR A 87 12.20 4.28 -5.12
CA THR A 87 11.87 5.36 -4.18
C THR A 87 10.78 6.24 -4.77
N GLN A 88 9.84 6.68 -3.92
CA GLN A 88 8.76 7.57 -4.31
C GLN A 88 8.41 8.53 -3.17
N SER A 89 7.93 9.72 -3.55
CA SER A 89 7.36 10.69 -2.63
C SER A 89 6.04 10.17 -2.02
N PRO A 90 5.73 10.52 -0.76
CA PRO A 90 4.46 10.16 -0.15
C PRO A 90 3.26 10.69 -0.93
N GLU A 91 3.36 11.88 -1.53
CA GLU A 91 2.30 12.52 -2.31
C GLU A 91 1.94 11.69 -3.53
N LEU A 92 2.93 11.16 -4.25
CA LEU A 92 2.68 10.33 -5.42
C LEU A 92 2.12 8.94 -5.06
N ILE A 93 2.52 8.35 -3.93
CA ILE A 93 1.90 7.10 -3.44
C ILE A 93 0.45 7.35 -2.98
N ALA A 94 0.19 8.44 -2.27
CA ALA A 94 -1.16 8.80 -1.87
C ALA A 94 -2.07 9.06 -3.08
N ALA A 95 -1.56 9.74 -4.11
CA ALA A 95 -2.28 9.91 -5.37
C ALA A 95 -2.56 8.57 -6.07
N TRP A 96 -1.61 7.62 -6.02
CA TRP A 96 -1.79 6.28 -6.58
C TRP A 96 -2.87 5.47 -5.85
N LEU A 97 -2.95 5.57 -4.53
CA LEU A 97 -4.02 4.98 -3.73
C LEU A 97 -5.39 5.57 -4.10
N VAL A 98 -5.48 6.90 -4.24
CA VAL A 98 -6.71 7.58 -4.69
C VAL A 98 -7.11 7.14 -6.10
N LEU A 99 -6.15 7.01 -7.02
CA LEU A 99 -6.42 6.53 -8.38
C LEU A 99 -7.13 5.16 -8.34
N ASN A 100 -6.69 4.28 -7.44
CA ASN A 100 -7.25 2.95 -7.30
C ASN A 100 -8.62 2.88 -6.60
N LEU A 101 -9.13 3.96 -6.01
CA LEU A 101 -10.51 4.01 -5.48
C LEU A 101 -11.58 3.94 -6.57
N LYS A 102 -11.19 4.20 -7.83
CA LYS A 102 -12.08 4.11 -9.00
C LYS A 102 -11.76 2.85 -9.77
N ALA A 103 -12.80 2.11 -10.13
CA ALA A 103 -12.66 0.97 -11.03
C ALA A 103 -12.17 1.46 -12.41
N LYS A 104 -11.13 0.82 -12.95
CA LYS A 104 -10.60 1.05 -14.30
C LYS A 104 -11.58 0.58 -15.38
N SER A 105 -12.33 -0.47 -15.08
CA SER A 105 -13.37 -1.04 -15.95
C SER A 105 -14.42 -1.78 -15.11
N THR A 106 -15.49 -2.26 -15.73
CA THR A 106 -16.57 -3.02 -15.05
C THR A 106 -16.11 -4.35 -14.45
N VAL A 107 -14.95 -4.88 -14.88
CA VAL A 107 -14.40 -6.14 -14.36
C VAL A 107 -13.32 -5.94 -13.31
N ASN A 108 -12.89 -4.69 -13.05
CA ASN A 108 -11.92 -4.38 -12.00
C ASN A 108 -12.63 -3.96 -10.73
N GLU A 109 -12.16 -4.45 -9.59
CA GLU A 109 -12.65 -3.98 -8.30
C GLU A 109 -11.87 -2.74 -7.87
N PRO A 110 -12.55 -1.68 -7.41
CA PRO A 110 -11.88 -0.54 -6.79
C PRO A 110 -11.19 -0.98 -5.50
N LEU A 111 -10.20 -0.21 -5.07
CA LEU A 111 -9.52 -0.42 -3.80
C LEU A 111 -10.51 -0.30 -2.64
N ARG A 112 -10.87 -1.45 -2.07
CA ARG A 112 -11.71 -1.57 -0.88
C ARG A 112 -10.95 -2.05 0.34
N ARG A 113 -9.81 -2.71 0.12
CA ARG A 113 -8.99 -3.25 1.19
C ARG A 113 -7.51 -2.99 0.96
N MET A 114 -6.82 -2.74 2.06
CA MET A 114 -5.36 -2.71 2.12
C MET A 114 -4.90 -3.58 3.28
N ARG A 115 -3.64 -3.98 3.27
CA ARG A 115 -3.03 -4.76 4.34
C ARG A 115 -1.78 -4.06 4.84
N VAL A 116 -1.59 -4.06 6.15
CA VAL A 116 -0.33 -3.64 6.78
C VAL A 116 0.26 -4.84 7.51
N ASP A 117 1.34 -5.39 6.98
CA ASP A 117 2.09 -6.46 7.62
C ASP A 117 3.14 -5.92 8.59
N GLU A 118 3.27 -6.54 9.76
CA GLU A 118 4.25 -6.27 10.82
C GLU A 118 5.48 -7.18 10.67
N ASN A 119 6.62 -6.73 11.21
CA ASN A 119 7.88 -7.50 11.27
C ASN A 119 8.43 -7.91 9.91
N VAL A 120 8.11 -7.15 8.86
CA VAL A 120 8.66 -7.37 7.53
C VAL A 120 10.14 -6.99 7.54
N SER A 121 10.98 -7.86 7.00
CA SER A 121 12.40 -7.56 6.83
C SER A 121 12.55 -6.42 5.85
N LEU A 122 13.33 -5.41 6.23
CA LEU A 122 13.77 -4.40 5.26
C LEU A 122 14.53 -5.11 4.13
N PRO A 123 14.20 -4.81 2.87
CA PRO A 123 14.95 -5.30 1.72
C PRO A 123 16.45 -5.04 1.86
N ASP A 124 17.30 -5.93 1.30
CA ASP A 124 18.75 -5.88 1.50
C ASP A 124 19.38 -4.56 1.06
N ALA A 125 18.82 -3.92 0.02
CA ALA A 125 19.18 -2.58 -0.44
C ALA A 125 19.01 -1.49 0.64
N PHE A 126 18.36 -1.79 1.76
CA PHE A 126 18.01 -0.88 2.85
C PHE A 126 18.64 -1.23 4.20
N LYS A 127 19.45 -2.30 4.25
CA LYS A 127 20.21 -2.67 5.45
C LYS A 127 21.53 -1.89 5.59
N THR A 128 21.94 -1.11 4.60
CA THR A 128 23.14 -0.26 4.64
C THR A 128 22.83 1.15 5.15
N LYS A 129 23.71 1.65 6.03
CA LYS A 129 23.59 2.86 6.88
C LYS A 129 23.51 4.17 6.10
#